data_AF-A0A521MBU0-F1
#
_entry.id   AF-A0A521MBU0-F1
#
_cell.length_a   1.000
_cell.length_b   1.000
_cell.length_c   1.000
_cell.angle_alpha   90.00
_cell.angle_beta   90.00
_cell.angle_gamma   90.00
#
_symmetry.space_group_name_H-M   'P 1'
#
loop_
_entity.id
_entity.type
_entity.pdbx_description
1 polymer ?
#
loop_
_entity_poly.entity_id
_entity_poly.type
_entity_poly.pdbx_seq_one_letter_code
_entity_poly.pdbx_strand_id
1 'polypeptide(L)' 'AVEMVSAAHPGFFEATRKQALRYWKFRPATRDGVATESWRTMTVRFTIQG' A
#
# COMPACT_ATOMS: atom_id res chain seq x y z
N ALA A 1 4.99 -5.74 -5.18
CA ALA A 1 5.81 -4.66 -4.58
C ALA A 1 4.87 -3.55 -4.07
N VAL A 2 5.38 -2.50 -3.42
CA VAL A 2 4.60 -1.29 -3.09
C VAL A 2 5.16 -0.14 -3.91
N GLU A 3 4.29 0.58 -4.61
CA GLU A 3 4.66 1.65 -5.54
C GLU A 3 4.01 2.98 -5.13
N MET A 4 4.70 4.10 -5.36
CA MET A 4 4.18 5.43 -5.06
C MET A 4 3.29 5.90 -6.20
N VAL A 5 2.01 6.14 -5.92
CA VAL A 5 1.10 6.81 -6.87
C VAL A 5 1.26 8.33 -6.76
N SER A 6 1.22 8.86 -5.54
CA SER A 6 1.52 10.26 -5.23
C SER A 6 1.84 10.42 -3.74
N ALA A 7 2.61 11.45 -3.39
CA ALA A 7 2.88 11.82 -2.01
C ALA A 7 3.14 13.32 -1.90
N ALA A 8 2.63 13.96 -0.84
CA ALA A 8 2.93 15.37 -0.55
C ALA A 8 4.38 15.59 -0.11
N HIS A 9 5.04 14.55 0.40
CA HIS A 9 6.45 14.57 0.77
C HIS A 9 7.05 13.15 0.67
N PRO A 10 8.30 12.97 0.21
CA PRO A 10 8.91 11.63 0.08
C PRO A 10 8.92 10.82 1.37
N GLY A 11 9.11 11.48 2.52
CA GLY A 11 9.08 10.82 3.83
C GLY A 11 7.76 10.14 4.18
N PHE A 12 6.61 10.64 3.69
CA PHE A 12 5.31 10.00 3.92
C PHE A 12 5.17 8.69 3.16
N PHE A 13 5.75 8.62 1.96
CA PHE A 13 5.80 7.36 1.22
C PHE A 13 6.68 6.34 1.92
N GLU A 14 7.88 6.71 2.37
CA GLU A 14 8.76 5.77 3.08
C GLU A 14 8.12 5.21 4.35
N ALA A 15 7.41 6.05 5.11
CA ALA A 15 6.62 5.60 6.26
C ALA A 15 5.50 4.64 5.85
N THR A 16 4.75 4.97 4.79
CA THR A 16 3.68 4.13 4.24
C THR A 16 4.21 2.78 3.75
N ARG A 17 5.33 2.77 3.02
CA ARG A 17 5.98 1.56 2.50
C ARG A 17 6.40 0.63 3.62
N LYS A 18 7.05 1.15 4.67
CA LYS A 18 7.42 0.36 5.86
C LYS A 18 6.18 -0.24 6.54
N GLN A 19 5.13 0.55 6.74
CA GLN A 19 3.88 0.09 7.35
C GLN A 19 3.19 -1.00 6.50
N ALA A 20 3.08 -0.77 5.19
CA ALA A 20 2.44 -1.67 4.25
C ALA A 20 3.16 -3.02 4.20
N LEU A 21 4.48 -3.02 4.02
CA LEU A 21 5.27 -4.25 3.96
C LEU A 21 5.24 -5.04 5.28
N ARG A 22 5.10 -4.36 6.42
CA ARG A 22 5.04 -5.01 7.73
C ARG A 22 3.67 -5.62 8.02
N TYR A 23 2.58 -4.94 7.65
CA TYR A 23 1.26 -5.26 8.18
C TYR A 23 0.18 -5.56 7.13
N TRP A 24 0.32 -5.11 5.90
CA TRP A 24 -0.73 -5.32 4.91
C TRP A 24 -0.65 -6.74 4.38
N LYS A 25 -1.59 -7.57 4.83
CA LYS A 25 -1.79 -8.93 4.30
C LYS A 25 -2.63 -8.82 3.03
N PHE A 26 -1.98 -8.92 1.88
CA PHE A 26 -2.68 -9.00 0.60
C PHE A 26 -3.25 -10.42 0.44
N ARG A 27 -4.56 -10.52 0.22
CA ARG A 27 -5.19 -11.77 -0.23
C ARG A 27 -5.21 -11.72 -1.76
N PRO A 28 -4.60 -12.69 -2.46
CA PRO A 28 -4.61 -12.69 -3.92
C PRO A 28 -6.06 -12.79 -4.42
N ALA A 29 -6.35 -12.09 -5.52
CA ALA A 29 -7.60 -12.32 -6.23
C ALA A 29 -7.54 -13.70 -6.88
N THR A 30 -8.66 -14.44 -6.81
CA THR A 30 -8.78 -15.73 -7.48
C THR A 30 -9.93 -15.69 -8.48
N ARG A 31 -9.69 -16.19 -9.69
CA ARG A 31 -10.72 -16.47 -10.70
C ARG A 31 -10.76 -17.97 -10.92
N ASP A 32 -11.89 -18.61 -10.62
CA ASP A 32 -12.08 -20.06 -10.74
C ASP A 32 -10.98 -20.88 -10.03
N GLY A 33 -10.53 -20.40 -8.87
CA GLY A 33 -9.46 -21.03 -8.07
C GLY A 33 -8.03 -20.71 -8.52
N VAL A 34 -7.85 -19.99 -9.62
CA VAL A 34 -6.53 -19.59 -10.13
C VAL A 34 -6.16 -18.19 -9.63
N ALA A 35 -4.98 -18.06 -9.01
CA ALA A 35 -4.45 -16.78 -8.58
C ALA A 35 -4.28 -15.84 -9.80
N THR A 36 -4.92 -14.68 -9.74
CA THR A 36 -4.89 -13.67 -10.79
C THR A 36 -4.20 -12.43 -10.27
N GLU A 37 -3.49 -11.73 -11.16
CA GLU A 37 -2.90 -10.43 -10.84
C GLU A 37 -3.99 -9.46 -10.39
N SER A 38 -3.76 -8.78 -9.27
CA SER A 38 -4.66 -7.77 -8.76
C SER A 38 -3.87 -6.65 -8.09
N TRP A 39 -4.26 -5.43 -8.42
CA TRP A 39 -3.68 -4.21 -7.88
C TRP A 39 -4.71 -3.48 -7.03
N ARG A 40 -4.23 -2.82 -5.98
CA ARG A 40 -5.05 -1.94 -5.14
C ARG A 40 -4.31 -0.64 -4.86
N THR A 41 -4.98 0.47 -5.10
CA THR A 41 -4.53 1.79 -4.66
C THR A 41 -5.06 2.07 -3.26
N MET A 42 -4.20 2.58 -2.37
CA MET A 42 -4.56 2.95 -1.00
C MET A 42 -4.12 4.38 -0.70
N THR A 43 -5.01 5.14 -0.06
CA THR A 43 -4.72 6.51 0.39
C THR A 43 -4.48 6.52 1.88
N VAL A 44 -3.32 7.04 2.31
CA VAL A 44 -2.95 7.18 3.71
C VAL A 44 -2.93 8.66 4.08
N ARG A 45 -3.54 9.01 5.22
CA ARG A 45 -3.55 10.37 5.76
C ARG A 45 -2.60 10.45 6.96
N PHE A 46 -1.69 11.40 6.92
CA PHE A 46 -0.82 11.74 8.03
C PHE A 46 -1.42 12.93 8.80
N THR A 47 -1.39 12.84 10.13
CA THR A 47 -1.68 13.96 11.02
C THR A 47 -0.42 14.22 11.83
N ILE A 48 0.15 15.42 11.70
CA ILE A 48 1.31 15.84 12.47
C ILE A 48 0.78 16.51 13.73
N GLN A 49 1.18 15.99 14.89
CA GLN A 49 0.90 16.63 16.17
C GLN A 49 2.12 17.46 16.55
N GLY A 50 1.87 18.72 16.93
CA GLY A 50 2.88 19.64 17.48
C GLY A 50 3.05 19.46 18.98
#